data_AF-A0A9D2R7R2-F1
#
_entry.id   AF-A0A9D2R7R2-F1
#
_cell.length_a   1.000
_cell.length_b   1.000
_cell.length_c   1.000
_cell.angle_alpha   90.00
_cell.angle_beta   90.00
_cell.angle_gamma   90.00
#
_symmetry.space_group_name_H-M   'P 1'
#
loop_
_entity.id
_entity.type
_entity.pdbx_description
1 polymer ?
#
loop_
_entity_poly.entity_id
_entity_poly.type
_entity_poly.pdbx_seq_one_letter_code
_entity_poly.pdbx_strand_id
1 'polypeptide(L)'
;PLKKLKDAQNVTLYDYNLTLDLYFYTSTWREQKKVLKKQDLELFMRDRGSKIDLLNLQWIYRAKKYYNMKPADIYLMLIPIHYKLSTELVKELVEAPGLEEFEAAVTRTSYARHYNFHQNLTIEQMYADCLHHLYTVDRRRDPYSVATINTYLFLKEEEINKLTTAMECVRYGLSPGETLAYVGGKTQ
;
A
#
# COMPACT_ATOMS: atom_id res chain seq x y z
N PRO A 1 -9.28 9.38 18.57
CA PRO A 1 -9.75 8.14 17.91
C PRO A 1 -10.05 7.00 18.90
N LEU A 2 -9.17 6.75 19.87
CA LEU A 2 -9.24 5.58 20.78
C LEU A 2 -10.37 5.58 21.80
N LYS A 3 -11.00 6.74 22.09
CA LYS A 3 -12.13 6.82 23.02
C LYS A 3 -13.28 5.87 22.62
N LYS A 4 -13.49 5.65 21.32
CA LYS A 4 -14.53 4.74 20.80
C LYS A 4 -14.27 3.27 21.13
N LEU A 5 -13.01 2.88 21.34
CA LEU A 5 -12.63 1.52 21.71
C LEU A 5 -12.68 1.28 23.22
N LYS A 6 -12.69 2.35 24.02
CA LYS A 6 -12.70 2.24 25.48
C LYS A 6 -13.97 1.55 25.99
N ASP A 7 -15.09 1.78 25.30
CA ASP A 7 -16.40 1.27 25.70
C ASP A 7 -16.79 -0.01 24.94
N ALA A 8 -15.93 -0.49 24.03
CA ALA A 8 -16.16 -1.71 23.26
C ALA A 8 -15.74 -2.95 24.06
N GLN A 9 -16.51 -4.03 23.96
CA GLN A 9 -16.17 -5.33 24.56
C GLN A 9 -15.28 -6.15 23.60
N ASN A 10 -14.35 -6.93 24.15
CA ASN A 10 -13.44 -7.82 23.40
C ASN A 10 -12.50 -7.12 22.40
N VAL A 11 -12.02 -5.91 22.73
CA VAL A 11 -11.04 -5.20 21.89
C VAL A 11 -9.70 -5.91 21.90
N THR A 12 -9.17 -6.17 20.72
CA THR A 12 -7.86 -6.80 20.50
C THR A 12 -6.79 -5.76 20.19
N LEU A 13 -5.51 -6.16 20.26
CA LEU A 13 -4.40 -5.30 19.83
C LEU A 13 -4.55 -4.85 18.38
N TYR A 14 -5.13 -5.70 17.53
CA TYR A 14 -5.42 -5.39 16.14
C TYR A 14 -6.36 -4.19 16.00
N ASP A 15 -7.43 -4.13 16.80
CA ASP A 15 -8.42 -3.04 16.74
C ASP A 15 -7.81 -1.68 17.11
N TYR A 16 -6.89 -1.68 18.10
CA TYR A 16 -6.12 -0.49 18.45
C TYR A 16 -5.22 -0.05 17.30
N ASN A 17 -4.46 -0.98 16.72
CA ASN A 17 -3.55 -0.67 15.62
C ASN A 17 -4.32 -0.12 14.40
N LEU A 18 -5.37 -0.83 13.97
CA LEU A 18 -6.23 -0.41 12.87
C LEU A 18 -6.82 0.98 13.13
N THR A 19 -7.32 1.24 14.34
CA THR A 19 -7.90 2.55 14.68
C THR A 19 -6.87 3.67 14.64
N LEU A 20 -5.62 3.40 15.03
CA LEU A 20 -4.52 4.35 14.93
C LEU A 20 -4.11 4.57 13.48
N ASP A 21 -4.00 3.52 12.67
CA ASP A 21 -3.68 3.60 11.24
C ASP A 21 -4.74 4.42 10.49
N LEU A 22 -6.02 4.08 10.66
CA LEU A 22 -7.12 4.82 10.04
C LEU A 22 -7.12 6.28 10.48
N TYR A 23 -6.85 6.56 11.75
CA TYR A 23 -6.71 7.93 12.24
C TYR A 23 -5.51 8.65 11.60
N PHE A 24 -4.35 7.99 11.48
CA PHE A 24 -3.17 8.54 10.86
C PHE A 24 -3.43 8.92 9.40
N TYR A 25 -3.98 8.00 8.59
CA TYR A 25 -4.29 8.29 7.19
C TYR A 25 -5.34 9.38 7.04
N THR A 26 -6.43 9.33 7.81
CA THR A 26 -7.51 10.35 7.72
C THR A 26 -7.08 11.72 8.21
N SER A 27 -6.29 11.79 9.28
CA SER A 27 -5.78 13.05 9.83
C SER A 27 -4.74 13.66 8.89
N THR A 28 -3.77 12.88 8.42
CA THR A 28 -2.74 13.39 7.50
C THR A 28 -3.35 13.89 6.19
N TRP A 29 -4.32 13.18 5.63
CA TRP A 29 -5.05 13.60 4.42
C TRP A 29 -5.84 14.91 4.59
N ARG A 30 -6.35 15.19 5.80
CA ARG A 30 -7.07 16.44 6.10
C ARG A 30 -6.11 17.61 6.30
N GLU A 31 -5.04 17.38 7.06
CA GLU A 31 -4.09 18.43 7.44
C GLU A 31 -3.14 18.84 6.29
N GLN A 32 -2.92 17.98 5.30
CA GLN A 32 -2.02 18.28 4.16
C GLN A 32 -2.34 19.63 3.47
N LYS A 33 -3.63 19.97 3.35
CA LYS A 33 -4.09 21.22 2.70
C LYS A 33 -3.72 22.48 3.47
N LYS A 34 -3.41 22.37 4.76
CA LYS A 34 -3.02 23.49 5.62
C LYS A 34 -1.51 23.74 5.58
N VAL A 35 -0.73 22.70 5.33
CA VAL A 35 0.74 22.74 5.40
C VAL A 35 1.36 22.95 4.01
N LEU A 36 0.88 22.24 3.00
CA LEU A 36 1.43 22.24 1.65
C LEU A 36 0.70 23.26 0.76
N LYS A 37 1.41 23.82 -0.22
CA LYS A 37 0.87 24.83 -1.14
C LYS A 37 1.07 24.42 -2.60
N LYS A 38 0.09 24.75 -3.45
CA LYS A 38 0.14 24.64 -4.92
C LYS A 38 0.69 23.28 -5.39
N GLN A 39 1.83 23.29 -6.08
CA GLN A 39 2.44 22.12 -6.73
C GLN A 39 2.83 21.03 -5.73
N ASP A 40 3.39 21.38 -4.56
CA ASP A 40 3.75 20.38 -3.54
C ASP A 40 2.51 19.67 -2.97
N LEU A 41 1.39 20.39 -2.86
CA LEU A 41 0.12 19.80 -2.42
C LEU A 41 -0.40 18.79 -3.46
N GLU A 42 -0.34 19.13 -4.75
CA GLU A 42 -0.79 18.24 -5.83
C GLU A 42 0.08 16.98 -5.91
N LEU A 43 1.40 17.13 -5.85
CA LEU A 43 2.35 16.02 -5.83
C LEU A 43 2.12 15.13 -4.62
N PHE A 44 2.02 15.71 -3.43
CA PHE A 44 1.77 14.95 -2.20
C PHE A 44 0.42 14.23 -2.22
N MET A 45 -0.64 14.89 -2.71
CA MET A 45 -1.97 14.27 -2.84
C MET A 45 -1.96 13.10 -3.83
N ARG A 46 -1.22 13.22 -4.94
CA ARG A 46 -1.06 12.14 -5.91
C ARG A 46 -0.34 10.95 -5.28
N ASP A 47 0.82 11.18 -4.69
CA ASP A 47 1.64 10.16 -4.06
C ASP A 47 0.90 9.43 -2.94
N ARG A 48 0.32 10.21 -2.02
CA ARG A 48 -0.37 9.69 -0.85
C ARG A 48 -1.68 9.03 -1.23
N GLY A 49 -2.44 9.63 -2.15
CA GLY A 49 -3.69 9.07 -2.66
C GLY A 49 -3.46 7.75 -3.37
N SER A 50 -2.43 7.66 -4.21
CA SER A 50 -2.06 6.40 -4.86
C SER A 50 -1.56 5.35 -3.87
N LYS A 51 -0.79 5.74 -2.85
CA LYS A 51 -0.40 4.81 -1.77
C LYS A 51 -1.61 4.26 -1.02
N ILE A 52 -2.61 5.09 -0.70
CA ILE A 52 -3.83 4.66 -0.01
C ILE A 52 -4.65 3.69 -0.87
N ASP A 53 -4.88 4.02 -2.14
CA ASP A 53 -5.61 3.15 -3.06
C ASP A 53 -4.93 1.78 -3.17
N LEU A 54 -3.61 1.77 -3.37
CA LEU A 54 -2.82 0.54 -3.47
C LEU A 54 -2.84 -0.27 -2.16
N LEU A 55 -2.84 0.38 -0.99
CA LEU A 55 -2.97 -0.29 0.31
C LEU A 55 -4.34 -0.94 0.45
N ASN A 56 -5.41 -0.23 0.10
CA ASN A 56 -6.76 -0.76 0.12
C ASN A 56 -6.87 -1.98 -0.81
N LEU A 57 -6.28 -1.96 -2.01
CA LEU A 57 -6.24 -3.14 -2.89
C LEU A 57 -5.53 -4.34 -2.24
N GLN A 58 -4.37 -4.11 -1.62
CA GLN A 58 -3.62 -5.15 -0.92
C GLN A 58 -4.42 -5.72 0.26
N TRP A 59 -5.09 -4.86 1.04
CA TRP A 59 -5.90 -5.25 2.19
C TRP A 59 -7.12 -6.07 1.77
N ILE A 60 -7.84 -5.66 0.72
CA ILE A 60 -8.97 -6.43 0.18
C ILE A 60 -8.49 -7.81 -0.30
N TYR A 61 -7.38 -7.86 -1.04
CA TYR A 61 -6.84 -9.13 -1.50
C TYR A 61 -6.48 -10.07 -0.35
N ARG A 62 -5.72 -9.59 0.64
CA ARG A 62 -5.31 -10.40 1.80
C ARG A 62 -6.54 -10.89 2.57
N ALA A 63 -7.53 -10.00 2.79
CA ALA A 63 -8.77 -10.33 3.48
C ALA A 63 -9.57 -11.44 2.77
N LYS A 64 -9.60 -11.42 1.44
CA LYS A 64 -10.27 -12.45 0.64
C LYS A 64 -9.47 -13.75 0.54
N LYS A 65 -8.19 -13.67 0.18
CA LYS A 65 -7.35 -14.84 -0.12
C LYS A 65 -6.94 -15.63 1.12
N TYR A 66 -6.61 -14.94 2.21
CA TYR A 66 -6.00 -15.59 3.39
C TYR A 66 -6.95 -15.71 4.57
N TYR A 67 -7.93 -14.80 4.70
CA TYR A 67 -8.76 -14.70 5.89
C TYR A 67 -10.25 -14.95 5.64
N ASN A 68 -10.68 -15.11 4.38
CA ASN A 68 -12.07 -15.31 3.96
C ASN A 68 -13.07 -14.38 4.68
N MET A 69 -12.69 -13.11 4.85
CA MET A 69 -13.47 -12.13 5.62
C MET A 69 -14.78 -11.77 4.90
N LYS A 70 -15.82 -11.45 5.69
CA LYS A 70 -17.09 -10.98 5.14
C LYS A 70 -16.92 -9.55 4.59
N PRO A 71 -17.66 -9.17 3.53
CA PRO A 71 -17.62 -7.81 2.96
C PRO A 71 -17.73 -6.69 4.01
N ALA A 72 -18.64 -6.83 4.99
CA ALA A 72 -18.83 -5.86 6.07
C ALA A 72 -17.55 -5.61 6.88
N ASP A 73 -16.82 -6.67 7.23
CA ASP A 73 -15.58 -6.58 8.01
C ASP A 73 -14.44 -5.97 7.16
N ILE A 74 -14.42 -6.29 5.87
CA ILE A 74 -13.47 -5.68 4.92
C ILE A 74 -13.68 -4.18 4.87
N TYR A 75 -14.92 -3.70 4.69
CA TYR A 75 -15.22 -2.26 4.65
C TYR A 75 -14.76 -1.51 5.91
N LEU A 76 -14.88 -2.12 7.09
CA LEU A 76 -14.45 -1.51 8.35
C LEU A 76 -12.93 -1.37 8.46
N MET A 77 -12.18 -2.25 7.78
CA MET A 77 -10.73 -2.21 7.76
C MET A 77 -10.18 -1.19 6.76
N LEU A 78 -10.89 -0.87 5.67
CA LEU A 78 -10.36 0.00 4.62
C LEU A 78 -10.14 1.44 5.08
N ILE A 79 -9.10 2.07 4.52
CA ILE A 79 -8.87 3.50 4.68
C ILE A 79 -9.99 4.25 3.94
N PRO A 80 -10.79 5.09 4.63
CA PRO A 80 -11.98 5.73 4.04
C PRO A 80 -11.58 6.98 3.22
N ILE A 81 -10.66 6.81 2.27
CA ILE A 81 -10.18 7.84 1.34
C ILE A 81 -10.12 7.18 -0.04
N HIS A 82 -10.76 7.82 -1.00
CA HIS A 82 -10.84 7.38 -2.39
C HIS A 82 -10.12 8.40 -3.27
N TYR A 83 -9.01 8.02 -3.91
CA TYR A 83 -8.28 8.92 -4.80
C TYR A 83 -8.59 8.64 -6.27
N LYS A 84 -8.12 7.53 -6.83
CA LYS A 84 -8.43 7.05 -8.19
C LYS A 84 -9.37 5.85 -8.19
N LEU A 85 -9.48 5.13 -7.06
CA LEU A 85 -10.49 4.08 -6.90
C LEU A 85 -11.84 4.71 -6.56
N SER A 86 -12.81 4.57 -7.46
CA SER A 86 -14.17 5.05 -7.18
C SER A 86 -14.85 4.18 -6.12
N THR A 87 -15.88 4.73 -5.49
CA THR A 87 -16.70 4.02 -4.49
C THR A 87 -17.33 2.76 -5.06
N GLU A 88 -17.75 2.79 -6.32
CA GLU A 88 -18.35 1.66 -7.04
C GLU A 88 -17.32 0.56 -7.28
N LEU A 89 -16.10 0.95 -7.67
CA LEU A 89 -15.02 -0.01 -7.91
C LEU A 89 -14.56 -0.67 -6.61
N VAL A 90 -14.46 0.11 -5.51
CA VAL A 90 -14.17 -0.46 -4.18
C VAL A 90 -15.27 -1.43 -3.76
N LYS A 91 -16.54 -1.08 -3.98
CA LYS A 91 -17.66 -1.95 -3.70
C LYS A 91 -17.55 -3.27 -4.46
N GLU A 92 -17.30 -3.20 -5.76
CA GLU A 92 -17.13 -4.38 -6.61
C GLU A 92 -15.95 -5.25 -6.17
N LEU A 93 -14.82 -4.65 -5.80
CA LEU A 93 -13.64 -5.37 -5.29
C LEU A 93 -13.93 -6.09 -3.97
N VAL A 94 -14.67 -5.46 -3.06
CA VAL A 94 -15.01 -6.04 -1.76
C VAL A 94 -16.07 -7.13 -1.88
N GLU A 95 -17.07 -6.93 -2.75
CA GLU A 95 -18.20 -7.85 -2.94
C GLU A 95 -17.92 -8.97 -3.96
N ALA A 96 -16.77 -8.96 -4.64
CA ALA A 96 -16.36 -10.00 -5.57
C ALA A 96 -16.46 -11.41 -4.93
N PRO A 97 -17.14 -12.39 -5.55
CA PRO A 97 -17.41 -13.70 -4.94
C PRO A 97 -16.15 -14.57 -4.84
N GLY A 98 -15.20 -14.42 -5.77
CA GLY A 98 -13.95 -15.17 -5.81
C GLY A 98 -12.74 -14.29 -6.13
N LEU A 99 -11.59 -14.95 -6.21
CA LEU A 99 -10.31 -14.28 -6.50
C LEU A 99 -10.22 -13.86 -7.97
N GLU A 100 -10.78 -14.66 -8.88
CA GLU A 100 -10.78 -14.38 -10.32
C GLU A 100 -11.59 -13.11 -10.63
N GLU A 101 -12.77 -12.95 -10.03
CA GLU A 101 -13.58 -11.74 -10.20
C GLU A 101 -12.93 -10.52 -9.56
N PHE A 102 -12.22 -10.71 -8.44
CA PHE A 102 -11.41 -9.65 -7.84
C PHE A 102 -10.29 -9.22 -8.80
N GLU A 103 -9.52 -10.16 -9.36
CA GLU A 103 -8.46 -9.86 -10.32
C GLU A 103 -9.00 -9.17 -11.58
N ALA A 104 -10.14 -9.64 -12.11
CA ALA A 104 -10.83 -8.97 -13.20
C ALA A 104 -11.26 -7.54 -12.83
N ALA A 105 -11.73 -7.30 -11.61
CA ALA A 105 -12.06 -5.96 -11.16
C ALA A 105 -10.81 -5.06 -11.02
N VAL A 106 -9.69 -5.62 -10.54
CA VAL A 106 -8.41 -4.93 -10.42
C VAL A 106 -7.88 -4.50 -11.80
N THR A 107 -8.01 -5.33 -12.84
CA THR A 107 -7.55 -4.97 -14.20
C THR A 107 -8.23 -3.73 -14.78
N ARG A 108 -9.44 -3.40 -14.32
CA ARG A 108 -10.16 -2.19 -14.74
C ARG A 108 -9.69 -0.93 -14.03
N THR A 109 -8.92 -1.05 -12.95
CA THR A 109 -8.36 0.09 -12.20
C THR A 109 -7.32 0.83 -13.05
N SER A 110 -7.12 2.12 -12.77
CA SER A 110 -6.04 2.90 -13.41
C SER A 110 -4.66 2.31 -13.10
N TYR A 111 -4.50 1.69 -11.93
CA TYR A 111 -3.25 1.06 -11.51
C TYR A 111 -2.88 -0.12 -12.42
N ALA A 112 -3.86 -0.95 -12.81
CA ALA A 112 -3.59 -2.09 -13.69
C ALA A 112 -3.20 -1.78 -15.13
N ARG A 113 -3.49 -0.57 -15.59
CA ARG A 113 -3.02 -0.13 -16.91
C ARG A 113 -1.58 0.38 -16.91
N HIS A 114 -1.10 0.88 -15.77
CA HIS A 114 0.23 1.50 -15.65
C HIS A 114 1.29 0.53 -15.17
N TYR A 115 0.90 -0.52 -14.46
CA TYR A 115 1.80 -1.51 -13.89
C TYR A 115 1.47 -2.87 -14.51
N ASN A 116 2.46 -3.69 -14.86
CA ASN A 116 2.22 -4.98 -15.53
C ASN A 116 1.73 -6.02 -14.52
N PHE A 117 0.40 -6.18 -14.36
CA PHE A 117 -0.23 -7.21 -13.50
C PHE A 117 -0.09 -8.66 -14.06
N HIS A 118 0.64 -8.84 -15.17
CA HIS A 118 0.72 -10.10 -15.92
C HIS A 118 1.95 -10.96 -15.57
N GLN A 119 2.76 -10.56 -14.60
CA GLN A 119 3.88 -11.37 -14.12
C GLN A 119 3.44 -12.19 -12.90
N ASN A 120 4.07 -13.36 -12.67
CA ASN A 120 3.90 -14.24 -11.50
C ASN A 120 4.37 -13.57 -10.17
N LEU A 121 4.10 -12.28 -9.99
CA LEU A 121 4.45 -11.51 -8.82
C LEU A 121 3.32 -11.62 -7.80
N THR A 122 3.70 -11.68 -6.53
CA THR A 122 2.75 -11.51 -5.44
C THR A 122 2.20 -10.08 -5.46
N ILE A 123 0.98 -9.87 -4.96
CA ILE A 123 0.40 -8.52 -4.87
C ILE A 123 1.25 -7.57 -4.01
N GLU A 124 2.05 -8.10 -3.10
CA GLU A 124 2.97 -7.31 -2.27
C GLU A 124 4.16 -6.80 -3.07
N GLN A 125 4.75 -7.65 -3.92
CA GLN A 125 5.80 -7.25 -4.86
C GLN A 125 5.26 -6.24 -5.87
N MET A 126 4.07 -6.49 -6.39
CA MET A 126 3.41 -5.55 -7.30
C MET A 126 3.14 -4.20 -6.64
N TYR A 127 2.65 -4.19 -5.40
CA TYR A 127 2.47 -2.96 -4.61
C TYR A 127 3.78 -2.19 -4.46
N ALA A 128 4.87 -2.90 -4.10
CA ALA A 128 6.19 -2.30 -3.95
C ALA A 128 6.71 -1.72 -5.27
N ASP A 129 6.59 -2.46 -6.37
CA ASP A 129 7.02 -2.02 -7.70
C ASP A 129 6.22 -0.81 -8.19
N CYS A 130 4.90 -0.80 -7.96
CA CYS A 130 4.03 0.33 -8.30
C CYS A 130 4.50 1.61 -7.58
N LEU A 131 4.73 1.52 -6.27
CA LEU A 131 5.16 2.65 -5.47
C LEU A 131 6.58 3.10 -5.82
N HIS A 132 7.49 2.16 -6.00
CA HIS A 132 8.87 2.45 -6.39
C HIS A 132 8.91 3.21 -7.72
N HIS A 133 8.13 2.77 -8.71
CA HIS A 133 8.01 3.46 -9.97
C HIS A 133 7.41 4.87 -9.82
N LEU A 134 6.30 5.00 -9.08
CA LEU A 134 5.65 6.29 -8.81
C LEU A 134 6.64 7.31 -8.23
N TYR A 135 7.27 6.97 -7.10
CA TYR A 135 8.22 7.86 -6.43
C TYR A 135 9.44 8.18 -7.30
N THR A 136 9.94 7.22 -8.08
CA THR A 136 11.11 7.46 -8.94
C THR A 136 10.79 8.38 -10.11
N VAL A 137 9.62 8.24 -10.72
CA VAL A 137 9.15 9.12 -11.81
C VAL A 137 8.92 10.53 -11.27
N ASP A 138 8.33 10.65 -10.10
CA ASP A 138 7.97 11.94 -9.52
C ASP A 138 9.20 12.75 -9.12
N ARG A 139 10.20 12.09 -8.52
CA ARG A 139 11.51 12.72 -8.30
C ARG A 139 12.19 13.20 -9.59
N ARG A 140 12.05 12.46 -10.69
CA ARG A 140 12.64 12.85 -11.99
C ARG A 140 11.92 14.06 -12.61
N ARG A 141 10.60 14.15 -12.43
CA ARG A 141 9.80 15.26 -12.97
C ARG A 141 9.96 16.54 -12.15
N ASP A 142 10.01 16.42 -10.83
CA ASP A 142 9.98 17.54 -9.90
C ASP A 142 11.16 17.49 -8.89
N PRO A 143 12.42 17.64 -9.33
CA PRO A 143 13.60 17.40 -8.49
C PRO A 143 13.77 18.38 -7.32
N TYR A 144 13.18 19.58 -7.41
CA TYR A 144 13.24 20.62 -6.38
C TYR A 144 11.94 20.74 -5.56
N SER A 145 11.21 19.64 -5.42
CA SER A 145 9.92 19.59 -4.70
C SER A 145 9.99 18.68 -3.47
N VAL A 146 8.88 18.61 -2.72
CA VAL A 146 8.72 17.66 -1.61
C VAL A 146 8.85 16.20 -2.05
N ALA A 147 8.65 15.90 -3.34
CA ALA A 147 8.78 14.55 -3.89
C ALA A 147 10.18 13.97 -3.64
N THR A 148 11.25 14.78 -3.78
CA THR A 148 12.62 14.30 -3.55
C THR A 148 12.84 13.80 -2.13
N ILE A 149 12.31 14.51 -1.14
CA ILE A 149 12.41 14.12 0.28
C ILE A 149 11.61 12.84 0.51
N ASN A 150 10.38 12.77 -0.01
CA ASN A 150 9.50 11.62 0.14
C ASN A 150 10.11 10.35 -0.50
N THR A 151 10.62 10.47 -1.73
CA THR A 151 11.33 9.39 -2.43
C THR A 151 12.58 8.96 -1.67
N TYR A 152 13.35 9.90 -1.10
CA TYR A 152 14.52 9.55 -0.30
C TYR A 152 14.15 8.70 0.92
N LEU A 153 13.13 9.13 1.68
CA LEU A 153 12.66 8.39 2.86
C LEU A 153 12.16 6.98 2.46
N PHE A 154 11.38 6.89 1.38
CA PHE A 154 10.91 5.60 0.85
C PHE A 154 12.07 4.68 0.46
N LEU A 155 13.06 5.18 -0.29
CA LEU A 155 14.23 4.39 -0.68
C LEU A 155 15.06 3.94 0.53
N LYS A 156 15.10 4.75 1.59
CA LYS A 156 15.76 4.38 2.84
C LYS A 156 15.02 3.29 3.60
N GLU A 157 13.69 3.32 3.62
CA GLU A 157 12.89 2.20 4.15
C GLU A 157 13.12 0.91 3.35
N GLU A 158 13.14 0.98 2.01
CA GLU A 158 13.46 -0.17 1.16
C GLU A 158 14.87 -0.72 1.39
N GLU A 159 15.86 0.15 1.57
CA GLU A 159 17.24 -0.23 1.89
C GLU A 159 17.31 -0.97 3.24
N ILE A 160 16.68 -0.44 4.29
CA ILE A 160 16.63 -1.07 5.60
C ILE A 160 15.95 -2.44 5.53
N ASN A 161 14.86 -2.56 4.77
CA ASN A 161 14.18 -3.83 4.56
C ASN A 161 15.09 -4.84 3.85
N LYS A 162 15.81 -4.44 2.80
CA LYS A 162 16.76 -5.29 2.09
C LYS A 162 17.91 -5.76 2.99
N LEU A 163 18.45 -4.87 3.82
CA LEU A 163 19.50 -5.23 4.79
C LEU A 163 18.97 -6.23 5.83
N THR A 164 17.76 -6.02 6.34
CA THR A 164 17.11 -6.94 7.28
C THR A 164 16.90 -8.31 6.65
N THR A 165 16.38 -8.35 5.42
CA THR A 165 16.21 -9.59 4.66
C THR A 165 17.55 -10.30 4.45
N ALA A 166 18.60 -9.58 4.04
CA ALA A 166 19.93 -10.17 3.85
C ALA A 166 20.49 -10.75 5.16
N MET A 167 20.34 -10.04 6.28
CA MET A 167 20.76 -10.52 7.60
C MET A 167 19.98 -11.77 8.03
N GLU A 168 18.67 -11.79 7.82
CA GLU A 168 17.84 -12.96 8.12
C GLU A 168 18.20 -14.14 7.21
N CYS A 169 18.51 -13.92 5.93
CA CYS A 169 18.99 -14.97 5.04
C CYS A 169 20.29 -15.62 5.53
N VAL A 170 21.25 -14.80 5.98
CA VAL A 170 22.50 -15.29 6.59
C VAL A 170 22.20 -16.08 7.87
N ARG A 171 21.31 -15.56 8.72
CA ARG A 171 20.91 -16.21 9.98
C ARG A 171 20.26 -17.58 9.76
N TYR A 172 19.45 -17.74 8.70
CA TYR A 172 18.83 -19.01 8.35
C TYR A 172 19.72 -19.93 7.51
N GLY A 173 20.94 -19.50 7.15
CA GLY A 173 21.89 -20.31 6.38
C GLY A 173 21.49 -20.51 4.91
N LEU A 174 20.72 -19.58 4.34
CA LEU A 174 20.31 -19.63 2.92
C LEU A 174 21.50 -19.46 1.99
N SER A 175 21.41 -20.03 0.78
CA SER A 175 22.46 -19.90 -0.21
C SER A 175 22.56 -18.45 -0.73
N PRO A 176 23.72 -18.04 -1.28
CA PRO A 176 23.86 -16.72 -1.90
C PRO A 176 22.86 -16.48 -3.04
N GLY A 177 22.50 -17.52 -3.79
CA GLY A 177 21.52 -17.43 -4.89
C GLY A 177 20.11 -17.14 -4.39
N GLU A 178 19.66 -17.84 -3.34
CA GLU A 178 18.36 -17.58 -2.70
C GLU A 178 18.34 -16.20 -2.04
N THR A 179 19.43 -15.83 -1.36
CA THR A 179 19.58 -14.51 -0.74
C THR A 179 19.45 -13.39 -1.76
N LEU A 180 20.08 -13.53 -2.94
CA LEU A 180 19.94 -12.56 -4.02
C LEU A 180 18.50 -12.46 -4.52
N ALA A 181 17.82 -13.59 -4.69
CA ALA A 181 16.41 -13.61 -5.10
C ALA A 181 15.51 -12.86 -4.10
N TYR A 182 15.71 -13.05 -2.80
CA TYR A 182 14.92 -12.38 -1.75
C TYR A 182 15.23 -10.87 -1.61
N VAL A 183 16.48 -10.46 -1.82
CA VAL A 183 16.89 -9.05 -1.74
C VAL A 183 16.50 -8.26 -3.01
N GLY A 184 16.03 -8.95 -4.06
CA GLY A 184 15.69 -8.35 -5.34
C GLY A 184 16.91 -8.13 -6.25
N GLY A 185 18.01 -8.84 -5.99
CA GLY A 185 19.11 -8.98 -6.92
C GLY A 185 18.69 -9.92 -8.05
N LYS A 186 18.79 -9.48 -9.31
CA LYS A 186 18.62 -10.37 -10.45
C LYS A 186 19.65 -11.48 -10.35
N THR A 187 19.18 -12.72 -10.15
CA THR A 187 19.96 -13.92 -10.45
C THR A 187 20.26 -13.91 -11.94
N GLN A 188 21.50 -13.56 -12.29
CA GLN A 188 22.05 -13.79 -13.63
C GLN A 188 22.37 -15.28 -13.80
#